data_AF-A0A4Y8CAW7-F1
#
_entry.id   AF-A0A4Y8CAW7-F1
#
_cell.length_a   1.000
_cell.length_b   1.000
_cell.length_c   1.000
_cell.angle_alpha   90.00
_cell.angle_beta   90.00
_cell.angle_gamma   90.00
#
_symmetry.space_group_name_H-M   'P 1'
#
loop_
_entity.id
_entity.type
_entity.pdbx_description
1 polymer ?
#
loop_
_entity_poly.entity_id
_entity_poly.type
_entity_poly.pdbx_seq_one_letter_code
_entity_poly.pdbx_strand_id
1 'polypeptide(L)'
;AKQILLLGIVFFILSYLFFAFSNSIDFFIIAVVIFFIGFNLHEPIMQSCASKFCKVHEKGAALGLFNAFGYGGSFIGGIIGGIFLHLDALNLLAIILVILALIWLVALFFLKNPADFKNLYLPLETPL
;
A
#
# COMPACT_ATOMS: atom_id res chain seq x y z
N ALA A 1 14.26 -0.46 1.41
CA ALA A 1 12.85 -0.35 1.85
C ALA A 1 12.14 0.82 1.20
N LYS A 2 12.53 2.09 1.47
CA LYS A 2 11.85 3.26 0.89
C LYS A 2 11.78 3.28 -0.65
N GLN A 3 12.89 2.99 -1.35
CA GLN A 3 12.90 2.94 -2.82
C GLN A 3 11.96 1.87 -3.38
N ILE A 4 11.88 0.72 -2.70
CA ILE A 4 11.04 -0.41 -3.08
C ILE A 4 9.56 -0.06 -2.87
N LEU A 5 9.25 0.66 -1.79
CA LEU A 5 7.91 1.18 -1.51
C LEU A 5 7.46 2.19 -2.58
N LEU A 6 8.33 3.13 -2.97
CA LEU A 6 8.07 4.09 -4.04
C LEU A 6 7.84 3.37 -5.38
N LEU A 7 8.64 2.35 -5.68
CA LEU A 7 8.47 1.54 -6.89
C LEU A 7 7.10 0.84 -6.92
N GLY A 8 6.63 0.30 -5.78
CA GLY A 8 5.29 -0.27 -5.68
C GLY A 8 4.18 0.71 -6.05
N ILE A 9 4.30 1.98 -5.63
CA ILE A 9 3.32 3.02 -5.96
C ILE A 9 3.36 3.40 -7.44
N VAL A 10 4.55 3.42 -8.05
CA VAL A 10 4.68 3.62 -9.50
C VAL A 10 3.94 2.52 -10.26
N PHE A 11 4.05 1.26 -9.81
CA PHE A 11 3.26 0.16 -10.39
C PHE A 11 1.75 0.34 -10.20
N PHE A 12 1.29 0.85 -9.05
CA PHE A 12 -0.13 1.19 -8.88
C PHE A 12 -0.59 2.29 -9.83
N ILE A 13 0.17 3.38 -9.98
CA ILE A 13 -0.15 4.46 -10.91
C ILE A 13 -0.26 3.93 -12.34
N LEU A 14 0.72 3.13 -12.78
CA LEU A 14 0.73 2.53 -14.11
C LEU A 14 -0.48 1.60 -14.32
N SER A 15 -0.80 0.77 -13.33
CA SER A 15 -1.96 -0.13 -13.39
C SER A 15 -3.27 0.64 -13.51
N TYR A 16 -3.51 1.65 -12.66
CA TYR A 16 -4.73 2.46 -12.72
C TYR A 16 -4.83 3.26 -14.01
N LEU A 17 -3.71 3.73 -14.56
CA LEU A 17 -3.69 4.38 -15.87
C LEU A 17 -4.11 3.40 -16.97
N PHE A 18 -3.59 2.17 -16.94
CA PHE A 18 -4.03 1.13 -17.89
C PHE A 18 -5.51 0.78 -17.73
N PHE A 19 -6.04 0.72 -16.50
CA PHE A 19 -7.48 0.51 -16.28
C PHE A 19 -8.33 1.65 -16.85
N ALA A 20 -7.87 2.91 -16.78
CA ALA A 20 -8.62 4.04 -17.32
C ALA A 20 -8.73 4.04 -18.86
N PHE A 21 -7.80 3.36 -19.56
CA PHE A 21 -7.76 3.31 -21.03
C PHE A 21 -8.03 1.91 -21.59
N SER A 22 -8.32 0.91 -20.75
CA SER A 22 -8.50 -0.47 -21.21
C SER A 22 -9.83 -0.63 -21.94
N ASN A 23 -9.77 -0.67 -23.26
CA ASN A 23 -10.91 -1.03 -24.12
C ASN A 23 -10.92 -2.52 -24.51
N SER A 24 -9.89 -3.28 -24.11
CA SER A 24 -9.73 -4.70 -24.41
C SER A 24 -9.38 -5.51 -23.16
N ILE A 25 -9.85 -6.75 -23.12
CA ILE A 25 -9.63 -7.72 -22.03
C ILE A 25 -8.14 -7.96 -21.80
N ASP A 26 -7.33 -8.00 -22.87
CA ASP A 26 -5.89 -8.25 -22.76
C ASP A 26 -5.18 -7.15 -21.96
N PHE A 27 -5.55 -5.88 -22.21
CA PHE A 27 -5.02 -4.74 -21.46
C PHE A 27 -5.46 -4.76 -20.00
N PHE A 28 -6.70 -5.21 -19.73
CA PHE A 28 -7.20 -5.37 -18.38
C PHE A 28 -6.39 -6.42 -17.60
N ILE A 29 -6.10 -7.58 -18.21
CA ILE A 29 -5.28 -8.63 -17.58
C ILE A 29 -3.87 -8.11 -17.27
N ILE A 30 -3.23 -7.41 -18.20
CA ILE A 30 -1.90 -6.82 -17.99
C ILE A 30 -1.94 -5.82 -16.82
N ALA A 31 -2.96 -4.97 -16.76
CA ALA A 31 -3.13 -4.00 -15.67
C ALA A 31 -3.29 -4.69 -14.30
N VAL A 32 -4.06 -5.78 -14.23
CA VAL A 32 -4.22 -6.59 -13.00
C VAL A 32 -2.88 -7.20 -12.58
N VAL A 33 -2.10 -7.76 -13.50
CA VAL A 33 -0.78 -8.32 -13.17
C VAL A 33 0.15 -7.26 -12.59
N ILE A 34 0.20 -6.08 -13.21
CA ILE A 34 1.00 -4.95 -12.73
C ILE A 34 0.53 -4.49 -11.34
N PHE A 35 -0.79 -4.44 -11.11
CA PHE A 35 -1.36 -4.13 -9.80
C PHE A 35 -0.86 -5.09 -8.72
N PHE A 36 -0.95 -6.40 -8.98
CA PHE A 36 -0.53 -7.42 -8.02
C PHE A 36 0.98 -7.39 -7.75
N ILE A 37 1.81 -7.06 -8.74
CA ILE A 37 3.25 -6.84 -8.53
C ILE A 37 3.47 -5.68 -7.56
N GLY A 38 2.80 -4.54 -7.78
CA GLY A 38 2.86 -3.40 -6.88
C GLY A 38 2.38 -3.73 -5.46
N PHE A 39 1.27 -4.46 -5.35
CA PHE A 39 0.67 -4.86 -4.07
C PHE A 39 1.57 -5.80 -3.26
N ASN A 40 2.09 -6.85 -3.89
CA ASN A 40 2.99 -7.80 -3.23
C ASN A 40 4.32 -7.16 -2.80
N LEU A 41 4.70 -6.04 -3.44
CA LEU A 41 5.88 -5.29 -3.05
C LEU A 41 5.61 -4.31 -1.90
N HIS A 42 4.44 -3.65 -1.91
CA HIS A 42 4.08 -2.59 -0.99
C HIS A 42 3.61 -3.14 0.37
N GLU A 43 2.71 -4.12 0.38
CA GLU A 43 2.05 -4.64 1.58
C GLU A 43 3.04 -5.18 2.64
N PRO A 44 4.01 -6.07 2.30
CA PRO A 44 4.93 -6.61 3.31
C PRO A 44 5.85 -5.54 3.91
N ILE A 45 6.21 -4.53 3.11
CA ILE A 45 7.07 -3.44 3.54
C ILE A 45 6.32 -2.53 4.50
N MET A 46 5.04 -2.26 4.26
CA MET A 46 4.21 -1.47 5.17
C MET A 46 4.02 -2.16 6.52
N GLN A 47 3.74 -3.47 6.52
CA GLN A 47 3.68 -4.25 7.76
C GLN A 47 5.03 -4.29 8.51
N SER A 48 6.14 -4.41 7.76
CA SER A 48 7.48 -4.31 8.34
C SER A 48 7.75 -2.95 8.96
N CYS A 49 7.34 -1.86 8.31
CA CYS A 49 7.48 -0.51 8.87
C CYS A 49 6.61 -0.35 10.12
N ALA A 50 5.34 -0.75 10.07
CA ALA A 50 4.42 -0.66 11.20
C ALA A 50 4.96 -1.38 12.45
N SER A 51 5.49 -2.59 12.29
CA SER A 51 6.07 -3.34 13.41
C SER A 51 7.41 -2.81 13.94
N LYS A 52 8.14 -2.02 13.13
CA LYS A 52 9.43 -1.41 13.55
C LYS A 52 9.27 -0.17 14.43
N PHE A 53 8.15 0.54 14.33
CA PHE A 53 7.88 1.73 15.14
C PHE A 53 7.31 1.40 16.53
N CYS A 54 7.02 0.14 16.83
CA CYS A 54 6.41 -0.29 18.08
C CYS A 54 7.41 -1.03 18.99
N LYS A 55 7.17 -0.97 20.31
CA LYS A 55 7.93 -1.76 21.29
C LYS A 55 7.73 -3.25 21.03
N VAL A 56 8.71 -4.07 21.43
CA VAL A 56 8.71 -5.52 21.15
C VAL A 56 7.43 -6.22 21.62
N HIS A 57 6.88 -5.83 22.78
CA HIS A 57 5.65 -6.42 23.32
C HIS A 57 4.36 -5.90 22.65
N GLU A 58 4.40 -4.79 21.91
CA GLU A 58 3.23 -4.17 21.26
C GLU A 58 3.14 -4.52 19.77
N LYS A 59 4.12 -5.24 19.21
CA LYS A 59 4.17 -5.58 17.78
C LYS A 59 2.92 -6.32 17.29
N GLY A 60 2.40 -7.24 18.10
CA GLY A 60 1.18 -7.99 17.78
C GLY A 60 -0.06 -7.08 17.71
N ALA A 61 -0.21 -6.16 18.65
CA ALA A 61 -1.31 -5.18 18.66
C ALA A 61 -1.21 -4.20 17.49
N ALA A 62 0.00 -3.72 17.17
CA ALA A 62 0.24 -2.82 16.06
C ALA A 62 -0.09 -3.46 14.70
N LEU A 63 0.36 -4.70 14.47
CA LEU A 63 0.03 -5.45 13.26
C LEU A 63 -1.47 -5.80 13.20
N GLY A 64 -2.10 -6.10 14.34
CA GLY A 64 -3.54 -6.31 14.44
C GLY A 64 -4.34 -5.07 14.01
N LEU A 65 -3.96 -3.89 14.51
CA LEU A 65 -4.58 -2.62 14.14
C LEU A 65 -4.35 -2.29 12.66
N PHE A 66 -3.13 -2.52 12.15
CA PHE A 66 -2.81 -2.35 10.74
C PHE A 66 -3.72 -3.22 9.85
N ASN A 67 -3.88 -4.50 10.18
CA ASN A 67 -4.76 -5.41 9.44
C ASN A 67 -6.24 -5.01 9.56
N ALA A 68 -6.68 -4.51 10.73
CA ALA A 68 -8.05 -4.02 10.91
C ALA A 68 -8.36 -2.85 9.97
N PHE A 69 -7.46 -1.86 9.89
CA PHE A 69 -7.60 -0.75 8.92
C PHE A 69 -7.47 -1.23 7.47
N GLY A 70 -6.61 -2.22 7.19
CA GLY A 70 -6.47 -2.82 5.86
C GLY A 70 -7.76 -3.49 5.36
N TYR A 71 -8.41 -4.30 6.21
CA TYR A 71 -9.69 -4.91 5.88
C TYR A 71 -10.84 -3.91 5.86
N GLY A 72 -10.85 -2.92 6.75
CA GLY A 72 -11.81 -1.81 6.72
C GLY A 72 -11.71 -1.00 5.43
N GLY A 73 -10.49 -0.69 4.99
CA GLY A 73 -10.22 -0.04 3.70
C GLY A 73 -10.69 -0.88 2.52
N SER A 74 -10.41 -2.18 2.53
CA SER A 74 -10.88 -3.13 1.50
C SER A 74 -12.40 -3.17 1.42
N PHE A 75 -13.10 -3.14 2.56
CA PHE A 75 -14.56 -3.11 2.61
C PHE A 75 -15.14 -1.82 2.00
N ILE A 76 -14.62 -0.66 2.41
CA ILE A 76 -15.04 0.65 1.86
C ILE A 76 -14.72 0.72 0.37
N GLY A 77 -13.54 0.25 -0.04
CA GLY A 77 -13.13 0.17 -1.43
C GLY A 77 -14.05 -0.72 -2.27
N GLY A 78 -14.51 -1.84 -1.71
CA GLY A 78 -15.50 -2.72 -2.36
C GLY A 78 -16.86 -2.05 -2.55
N ILE A 79 -17.35 -1.31 -1.55
CA ILE A 79 -18.60 -0.55 -1.67
C ILE A 79 -18.48 0.54 -2.73
N ILE A 80 -17.43 1.37 -2.66
CA ILE A 80 -17.20 2.45 -3.62
C ILE A 80 -17.02 1.87 -5.03
N GLY A 81 -16.21 0.83 -5.17
CA GLY A 81 -16.00 0.14 -6.44
C GLY A 81 -17.30 -0.42 -7.03
N GLY A 82 -18.15 -1.03 -6.20
CA GLY A 82 -19.47 -1.52 -6.62
C GLY A 82 -20.43 -0.43 -7.08
N ILE A 83 -20.44 0.73 -6.40
CA ILE A 83 -21.25 1.88 -6.80
C ILE A 83 -20.79 2.42 -8.16
N PHE A 84 -19.48 2.62 -8.35
CA PHE A 84 -18.93 3.10 -9.61
C PHE A 84 -19.08 2.10 -10.76
N LEU A 85 -19.07 0.79 -10.45
CA LEU A 85 -19.41 -0.26 -11.41
C LEU A 85 -20.87 -0.15 -11.86
N HIS A 86 -21.81 0.09 -10.94
CA HIS A 86 -23.23 0.25 -11.27
C HIS A 86 -23.51 1.51 -12.11
N LEU A 87 -22.74 2.58 -11.89
CA LEU A 87 -22.84 3.84 -12.64
C LEU A 87 -22.09 3.83 -13.98
N ASP A 88 -21.50 2.70 -14.38
CA ASP A 88 -20.64 2.54 -15.57
C ASP A 88 -19.50 3.59 -15.64
N ALA A 89 -19.02 4.01 -14.46
CA ALA A 89 -18.05 5.09 -14.28
C ALA A 89 -16.68 4.57 -13.82
N LEU A 90 -16.32 3.33 -14.19
CA LEU A 90 -15.05 2.71 -13.79
C LEU A 90 -13.82 3.51 -14.24
N ASN A 91 -13.89 4.14 -15.42
CA ASN A 91 -12.82 5.01 -15.91
C ASN A 91 -12.60 6.22 -14.97
N LEU A 92 -13.69 6.79 -14.45
CA LEU A 92 -13.61 7.90 -13.48
C LEU A 92 -13.00 7.41 -12.16
N LEU A 93 -13.41 6.22 -11.68
CA LEU A 93 -12.82 5.61 -10.49
C LEU A 93 -11.30 5.39 -10.67
N ALA A 94 -10.87 4.88 -11.81
CA ALA A 94 -9.46 4.66 -12.12
C ALA A 94 -8.65 5.96 -12.06
N ILE A 95 -9.18 7.06 -12.63
CA ILE A 95 -8.52 8.39 -12.57
C ILE A 95 -8.44 8.90 -11.13
N ILE A 96 -9.51 8.75 -10.33
CA ILE A 96 -9.50 9.12 -8.91
C ILE A 96 -8.42 8.34 -8.15
N LEU A 97 -8.28 7.04 -8.41
CA LEU A 97 -7.26 6.20 -7.80
C LEU A 97 -5.84 6.57 -8.22
N VAL A 98 -5.62 7.02 -9.47
CA VAL A 98 -4.33 7.61 -9.91
C VAL A 98 -3.99 8.84 -9.07
N ILE A 99 -4.94 9.77 -8.91
CA ILE A 99 -4.72 11.00 -8.11
C ILE A 99 -4.40 10.63 -6.66
N LEU A 100 -5.15 9.68 -6.07
CA LEU A 100 -4.89 9.21 -4.72
C LEU A 100 -3.51 8.56 -4.58
N ALA A 101 -3.09 7.75 -5.56
CA ALA A 101 -1.77 7.14 -5.59
C ALA A 101 -0.64 8.19 -5.74
N LEU A 102 -0.86 9.27 -6.48
CA LEU A 102 0.08 10.40 -6.56
C LEU A 102 0.21 11.15 -5.22
N ILE A 103 -0.91 11.41 -4.54
CA ILE A 103 -0.90 12.00 -3.20
C ILE A 103 -0.13 11.09 -2.24
N TRP A 104 -0.36 9.79 -2.31
CA TRP A 104 0.35 8.80 -1.49
C TRP A 104 1.85 8.74 -1.81
N LEU A 105 2.23 8.85 -3.08
CA LEU A 105 3.62 8.92 -3.52
C LEU A 105 4.33 10.13 -2.91
N VAL A 106 3.69 11.30 -2.93
CA VAL A 106 4.22 12.52 -2.32
C VAL A 106 4.36 12.36 -0.81
N ALA A 107 3.33 11.83 -0.13
CA ALA A 107 3.36 11.57 1.31
C ALA A 107 4.51 10.65 1.72
N LEU A 108 4.74 9.56 0.96
CA LEU A 108 5.84 8.63 1.22
C LEU A 108 7.22 9.18 0.83
N PHE A 109 7.27 10.21 -0.01
CA PHE A 109 8.50 10.95 -0.26
C PHE A 109 9.00 11.66 1.00
N PHE A 110 8.08 12.19 1.82
CA PHE A 110 8.39 12.81 3.12
C PHE A 110 8.67 11.79 4.24
N LEU A 111 8.37 10.51 4.04
CA LEU A 111 8.65 9.48 5.04
C LEU A 111 10.17 9.34 5.25
N LYS A 112 10.62 9.60 6.47
CA LYS A 112 12.03 9.40 6.88
C LYS A 112 12.33 7.90 6.87
N ASN A 113 13.46 7.52 6.27
CA ASN A 113 13.76 6.14 5.92
C ASN A 113 13.87 5.27 7.21
N PRO A 114 13.06 4.21 7.38
CA PRO A 114 13.11 3.36 8.57
C PRO A 114 14.35 2.43 8.62
N ALA A 115 15.35 2.67 7.76
CA ALA A 115 16.63 1.96 7.77
C ALA A 115 17.55 2.41 8.92
N ASP A 116 17.27 3.54 9.57
CA ASP A 116 18.09 4.07 10.67
C ASP A 116 17.80 3.40 12.02
N PHE A 117 16.74 2.59 12.13
CA PHE A 117 16.41 1.86 13.35
C PHE A 117 17.21 0.55 13.42
N LYS A 118 18.51 0.65 13.72
CA LYS A 118 19.31 -0.50 14.17
C LYS A 118 18.65 -1.06 15.44
N ASN A 119 18.31 -2.34 15.44
CA ASN A 119 17.92 -3.02 16.68
C ASN A 119 19.12 -2.97 17.63
N LEU A 120 19.00 -2.25 18.74
CA LEU A 120 19.99 -2.26 19.81
C LEU A 120 19.75 -3.53 20.62
N TYR A 121 20.62 -4.53 20.44
CA TYR A 121 20.62 -5.74 21.26
C TYR A 121 21.32 -5.39 22.59
N LEU A 122 20.52 -5.16 23.64
CA LEU A 122 21.07 -4.99 24.98
C LEU A 122 21.36 -6.38 25.57
N PRO A 123 22.57 -6.60 26.13
CA PRO A 123 22.84 -7.80 26.91
C PRO A 123 21.94 -7.83 28.15
N LEU A 124 21.41 -9.01 28.49
CA LEU A 124 20.47 -9.23 29.60
C LEU A 124 21.04 -8.86 31.00
N GLU A 125 22.33 -8.55 31.08
CA GLU A 125 23.07 -8.26 32.32
C GLU A 125 23.16 -6.76 32.67
N THR A 126 22.64 -5.85 31.83
CA THR A 126 22.63 -4.42 32.18
C THR A 126 21.60 -4.13 33.28
N PRO A 127 22.01 -3.64 34.46
CA PRO A 127 21.07 -3.12 35.43
C PRO A 127 20.48 -1.81 34.90
N LEU A 128 19.15 -1.68 34.97
CA LEU A 128 18.39 -0.48 34.60
C LEU A 128 18.57 0.64 35.62
#